data_AF-A0AAV3XFD2-F1
#
_entry.id   AF-A0AAV3XFD2-F1
#
_cell.length_a   1.000
_cell.length_b   1.000
_cell.length_c   1.000
_cell.angle_alpha   90.00
_cell.angle_beta   90.00
_cell.angle_gamma   90.00
#
_symmetry.space_group_name_H-M   'P 1'
#
loop_
_entity.id
_entity.type
_entity.pdbx_description
1 polymer ?
#
loop_
_entity_poly.entity_id
_entity_poly.type
_entity_poly.pdbx_seq_one_letter_code
_entity_poly.pdbx_strand_id
1 'polypeptide(L)'
;MNTNPINVVPQVEVRNQRFFNNGFIKTAMAIGLIATIGLSTVNNYGVSWDEPIHIKNVGWNYELILKNQPLPKHPADIKYYGVAFDIAAETLYQLKNGFPRIEINRDRFVLKHAVTFLFSVLAYVSVAGIVGIFCGAEYAWLGSITLALFPGFWGHSFFNPKDIPFAVLFTLSTWMGAYLVEGYSKLDEKVKIGFNRFSITSILFGVLVGLLTIARIGGFVFLGFIPFTYIVTRVGTEKITRYTYKNIFISWILIFISWAIVTTVCHPVSWSNPVGWFLEAFEYHSNHGWVGTVLFDGKFILGSQLPWYYLPRIVTITVPEIFLLLFIIGLGLSVYKYSQFSNLQKACLILVLLQIFSLSSYGIVKGSTL
;
A
#
# COMPACT_ATOMS: atom_id res chain seq x y z
N MET A 1 22.41 -64.95 -36.06
CA MET A 1 21.09 -64.36 -35.75
C MET A 1 21.27 -63.49 -34.52
N ASN A 2 21.46 -62.18 -34.73
CA ASN A 2 21.63 -61.19 -33.65
C ASN A 2 20.25 -60.67 -33.24
N THR A 3 19.84 -60.95 -32.01
CA THR A 3 18.64 -60.35 -31.40
C THR A 3 19.07 -59.19 -30.51
N ASN A 4 18.83 -57.96 -30.98
CA ASN A 4 18.91 -56.75 -30.15
C ASN A 4 17.76 -56.76 -29.12
N PRO A 5 18.00 -56.45 -27.84
CA PRO A 5 16.91 -56.11 -26.93
C PRO A 5 16.47 -54.66 -27.17
N ILE A 6 15.17 -54.48 -27.34
CA ILE A 6 14.49 -53.20 -27.45
C ILE A 6 14.63 -52.47 -26.10
N ASN A 7 15.39 -51.37 -26.08
CA ASN A 7 15.40 -50.43 -24.97
C ASN A 7 14.02 -49.75 -24.88
N VAL A 8 13.21 -50.22 -23.93
CA VAL A 8 12.00 -49.51 -23.51
C VAL A 8 12.45 -48.33 -22.65
N VAL A 9 12.50 -47.15 -23.25
CA VAL A 9 12.63 -45.87 -22.54
C VAL A 9 11.43 -45.76 -21.59
N PRO A 10 11.62 -45.50 -20.28
CA PRO A 10 10.49 -45.20 -19.41
C PRO A 10 9.88 -43.91 -19.92
N GLN A 11 8.64 -43.97 -20.38
CA GLN A 11 7.85 -42.76 -20.59
C GLN A 11 7.79 -42.05 -19.24
N VAL A 12 8.53 -40.93 -19.16
CA VAL A 12 8.32 -39.93 -18.12
C VAL A 12 6.88 -39.50 -18.31
N GLU A 13 5.99 -40.04 -17.48
CA GLU A 13 4.66 -39.51 -17.28
C GLU A 13 4.85 -38.03 -16.98
N VAL A 14 4.56 -37.20 -17.99
CA VAL A 14 4.40 -35.77 -17.85
C VAL A 14 3.21 -35.60 -16.94
N ARG A 15 3.50 -35.61 -15.64
CA ARG A 15 2.58 -35.30 -14.57
C ARG A 15 2.12 -33.89 -14.87
N ASN A 16 0.98 -33.76 -15.55
CA ASN A 16 0.24 -32.52 -15.76
C ASN A 16 0.22 -31.78 -14.42
N GLN A 17 1.13 -30.83 -14.26
CA GLN A 17 1.27 -30.04 -13.05
C GLN A 17 0.09 -29.10 -12.98
N ARG A 18 -0.96 -29.60 -12.31
CA ARG A 18 -1.97 -28.91 -11.50
C ARG A 18 -2.27 -27.49 -11.97
N PHE A 19 -3.33 -27.39 -12.77
CA PHE A 19 -3.91 -26.13 -13.23
C PHE A 19 -4.45 -25.22 -12.10
N PHE A 20 -4.44 -25.62 -10.83
CA PHE A 20 -4.59 -24.71 -9.69
C PHE A 20 -3.79 -25.21 -8.49
N ASN A 21 -2.89 -24.39 -7.96
CA ASN A 21 -2.24 -24.66 -6.68
C ASN A 21 -3.30 -24.55 -5.56
N ASN A 22 -3.47 -25.59 -4.74
CA ASN A 22 -4.47 -25.62 -3.65
C ASN A 22 -4.39 -24.36 -2.76
N GLY A 23 -3.19 -23.82 -2.53
CA GLY A 23 -2.98 -22.58 -1.79
C GLY A 23 -3.61 -21.33 -2.43
N PHE A 24 -3.59 -21.22 -3.76
CA PHE A 24 -4.25 -20.12 -4.46
C PHE A 24 -5.77 -20.18 -4.28
N ILE A 25 -6.36 -21.38 -4.40
CA ILE A 25 -7.79 -21.59 -4.16
C ILE A 25 -8.14 -21.21 -2.72
N LYS A 26 -7.39 -21.69 -1.73
CA LYS A 26 -7.60 -21.33 -0.31
C LYS A 26 -7.56 -19.82 -0.09
N THR A 27 -6.60 -19.14 -0.71
CA THR A 27 -6.46 -17.67 -0.60
C THR A 27 -7.63 -16.96 -1.25
N ALA A 28 -8.04 -17.38 -2.46
CA ALA A 28 -9.19 -16.82 -3.15
C ALA A 28 -10.50 -17.05 -2.37
N MET A 29 -10.68 -18.25 -1.77
CA MET A 29 -11.83 -18.55 -0.91
C MET A 29 -11.84 -17.70 0.36
N ALA A 30 -10.70 -17.53 1.03
CA ALA A 30 -10.59 -16.69 2.21
C ALA A 30 -10.93 -15.23 1.91
N ILE A 31 -10.38 -14.68 0.83
CA ILE A 31 -10.66 -13.31 0.38
C ILE A 31 -12.12 -13.17 -0.09
N GLY A 32 -12.64 -14.18 -0.80
CA GLY A 32 -14.05 -14.22 -1.21
C GLY A 32 -14.99 -14.20 -0.01
N LEU A 33 -14.72 -15.00 1.02
CA LEU A 33 -15.48 -15.00 2.27
C LEU A 33 -15.42 -13.63 2.97
N ILE A 34 -14.22 -13.07 3.11
CA ILE A 34 -14.02 -11.72 3.67
C ILE A 34 -14.85 -10.69 2.89
N ALA A 35 -14.78 -10.73 1.56
CA ALA A 35 -15.49 -9.80 0.69
C ALA A 35 -17.01 -9.95 0.82
N THR A 36 -17.52 -11.19 0.84
CA THR A 36 -18.94 -11.47 1.04
C THR A 36 -19.44 -10.94 2.38
N ILE A 37 -18.73 -11.24 3.47
CA ILE A 37 -19.08 -10.75 4.81
C ILE A 37 -19.06 -9.23 4.82
N GLY A 38 -17.97 -8.60 4.41
CA GLY A 38 -17.85 -7.14 4.46
C GLY A 38 -18.91 -6.44 3.62
N LEU A 39 -19.12 -6.85 2.36
CA LEU A 39 -20.16 -6.29 1.50
C LEU A 39 -21.56 -6.44 2.09
N SER A 40 -21.86 -7.58 2.74
CA SER A 40 -23.15 -7.78 3.42
C SER A 40 -23.37 -6.85 4.61
N THR A 41 -22.30 -6.33 5.20
CA THR A 41 -22.32 -5.45 6.38
C THR A 41 -22.11 -3.97 6.06
N VAL A 42 -21.88 -3.58 4.80
CA VAL A 42 -21.59 -2.18 4.41
C VAL A 42 -22.64 -1.20 4.95
N ASN A 43 -23.92 -1.57 4.93
CA ASN A 43 -25.02 -0.72 5.39
C ASN A 43 -25.07 -0.51 6.92
N ASN A 44 -24.25 -1.26 7.68
CA ASN A 44 -24.23 -1.22 9.14
C ASN A 44 -23.22 -0.20 9.67
N TYR A 45 -22.44 0.44 8.81
CA TYR A 45 -21.44 1.43 9.19
C TYR A 45 -22.04 2.85 9.21
N GLY A 46 -21.69 3.60 10.25
CA GLY A 46 -22.05 5.01 10.37
C GLY A 46 -21.22 5.91 9.46
N VAL A 47 -21.59 7.20 9.41
CA VAL A 47 -20.83 8.24 8.73
C VAL A 47 -19.82 8.84 9.69
N SER A 48 -18.56 8.88 9.29
CA SER A 48 -17.46 9.49 10.03
C SER A 48 -17.41 11.01 9.83
N TRP A 49 -16.70 11.69 10.73
CA TRP A 49 -16.54 13.16 10.72
C TRP A 49 -15.95 13.71 9.42
N ASP A 50 -15.03 12.96 8.79
CA ASP A 50 -14.30 13.40 7.60
C ASP A 50 -15.11 13.22 6.31
N GLU A 51 -15.99 12.22 6.23
CA GLU A 51 -16.63 11.86 4.96
C GLU A 51 -17.41 13.00 4.28
N PRO A 52 -18.19 13.85 4.99
CA PRO A 52 -18.86 14.98 4.38
C PRO A 52 -17.90 15.98 3.71
N ILE A 53 -16.73 16.25 4.32
CA ILE A 53 -15.76 17.19 3.73
C ILE A 53 -15.10 16.58 2.48
N HIS A 54 -14.89 15.26 2.45
CA HIS A 54 -14.39 14.57 1.25
C HIS A 54 -15.33 14.68 0.06
N ILE A 55 -16.64 14.51 0.25
CA ILE A 55 -17.62 14.65 -0.83
C ILE A 55 -17.59 16.08 -1.39
N LYS A 56 -17.54 17.08 -0.50
CA LYS A 56 -17.41 18.49 -0.91
C LYS A 56 -16.10 18.74 -1.65
N ASN A 57 -14.99 18.14 -1.21
CA ASN A 57 -13.69 18.29 -1.85
C ASN A 57 -13.68 17.78 -3.29
N VAL A 58 -14.39 16.67 -3.57
CA VAL A 58 -14.57 16.20 -4.96
C VAL A 58 -15.32 17.25 -5.79
N GLY A 59 -16.40 17.82 -5.26
CA GLY A 59 -17.14 18.90 -5.91
C GLY A 59 -16.28 20.11 -6.23
N TRP A 60 -15.47 20.58 -5.29
CA TRP A 60 -14.55 21.71 -5.50
C TRP A 60 -13.46 21.39 -6.53
N ASN A 61 -12.94 20.15 -6.56
CA ASN A 61 -11.99 19.75 -7.58
C ASN A 61 -12.64 19.65 -8.97
N TYR A 62 -13.90 19.25 -9.07
CA TYR A 62 -14.65 19.29 -10.33
C TYR A 62 -14.84 20.72 -10.82
N GLU A 63 -15.17 21.65 -9.91
CA GLU A 63 -15.26 23.08 -10.22
C GLU A 63 -13.92 23.69 -10.64
N LEU A 64 -12.82 23.28 -9.98
CA LEU A 64 -11.47 23.64 -10.40
C LEU A 64 -11.17 23.14 -11.82
N ILE A 65 -11.40 21.86 -12.10
CA ILE A 65 -11.07 21.26 -13.40
C ILE A 65 -11.94 21.83 -14.53
N LEU A 66 -13.25 21.93 -14.31
CA LEU A 66 -14.21 22.26 -15.38
C LEU A 66 -14.44 23.75 -15.57
N LYS A 67 -14.30 24.54 -14.49
CA LYS A 67 -14.63 25.97 -14.48
C LYS A 67 -13.46 26.86 -14.08
N ASN A 68 -12.28 26.27 -13.82
CA ASN A 68 -11.10 26.98 -13.32
C ASN A 68 -11.39 27.77 -12.03
N GLN A 69 -12.33 27.28 -11.20
CA GLN A 69 -12.68 27.92 -9.93
C GLN A 69 -11.72 27.47 -8.83
N PRO A 70 -11.08 28.40 -8.09
CA PRO A 70 -10.16 28.02 -7.02
C PRO A 70 -10.90 27.28 -5.90
N LEU A 71 -10.20 26.37 -5.22
CA LEU A 71 -10.71 25.70 -4.02
C LEU A 71 -11.10 26.75 -2.96
N PRO A 72 -12.05 26.42 -2.06
CA PRO A 72 -12.45 27.35 -1.01
C PRO A 72 -11.27 27.69 -0.10
N LYS A 73 -11.28 28.92 0.41
CA LYS A 73 -10.28 29.38 1.39
C LYS A 73 -10.43 28.73 2.76
N HIS A 74 -11.59 28.11 3.05
CA HIS A 74 -11.86 27.43 4.29
C HIS A 74 -12.54 26.07 4.05
N PRO A 75 -12.04 24.96 4.63
CA PRO A 75 -10.81 24.90 5.43
C PRO A 75 -9.56 25.04 4.54
N ALA A 76 -8.59 25.86 4.96
CA ALA A 76 -7.48 26.32 4.11
C ALA A 76 -6.53 25.19 3.68
N ASP A 77 -6.54 24.10 4.43
CA ASP A 77 -5.68 22.94 4.24
C ASP A 77 -6.24 21.91 3.27
N ILE A 78 -7.49 22.07 2.81
CA ILE A 78 -8.12 21.12 1.89
C ILE A 78 -7.29 20.89 0.62
N LYS A 79 -6.54 21.92 0.21
CA LYS A 79 -5.62 21.90 -0.94
C LYS A 79 -4.44 20.93 -0.80
N TYR A 80 -4.20 20.40 0.39
CA TYR A 80 -3.13 19.45 0.68
C TYR A 80 -3.62 18.00 0.78
N TYR A 81 -4.92 17.75 0.75
CA TYR A 81 -5.48 16.40 0.84
C TYR A 81 -5.81 15.84 -0.54
N GLY A 82 -5.29 14.64 -0.83
CA GLY A 82 -5.55 13.92 -2.05
C GLY A 82 -7.04 13.62 -2.26
N VAL A 83 -7.52 13.83 -3.48
CA VAL A 83 -8.93 13.64 -3.88
C VAL A 83 -9.13 12.45 -4.82
N ALA A 84 -8.05 11.84 -5.31
CA ALA A 84 -8.10 10.81 -6.36
C ALA A 84 -8.98 9.60 -5.99
N PHE A 85 -8.87 9.13 -4.75
CA PHE A 85 -9.68 8.01 -4.26
C PHE A 85 -11.16 8.36 -4.19
N ASP A 86 -11.48 9.55 -3.68
CA ASP A 86 -12.86 10.02 -3.57
C ASP A 86 -13.50 10.27 -4.94
N ILE A 87 -12.73 10.78 -5.92
CA ILE A 87 -13.18 10.92 -7.31
C ILE A 87 -13.57 9.58 -7.91
N ALA A 88 -12.83 8.50 -7.61
CA ALA A 88 -13.16 7.18 -8.12
C ALA A 88 -14.52 6.69 -7.58
N ALA A 89 -14.76 6.81 -6.26
CA ALA A 89 -16.03 6.47 -5.65
C ALA A 89 -17.18 7.35 -6.17
N GLU A 90 -16.94 8.65 -6.31
CA GLU A 90 -17.90 9.61 -6.84
C GLU A 90 -18.25 9.32 -8.30
N THR A 91 -17.27 8.98 -9.14
CA THR A 91 -17.50 8.65 -10.56
C THR A 91 -18.43 7.45 -10.70
N LEU A 92 -18.23 6.41 -9.88
CA LEU A 92 -19.13 5.25 -9.84
C LEU A 92 -20.56 5.64 -9.41
N TYR A 93 -20.68 6.56 -8.45
CA TYR A 93 -21.99 7.09 -8.05
C TYR A 93 -22.67 7.81 -9.21
N GLN A 94 -21.95 8.69 -9.90
CA GLN A 94 -22.47 9.50 -11.00
C GLN A 94 -22.92 8.63 -12.17
N LEU A 95 -22.11 7.63 -12.55
CA LEU A 95 -22.45 6.67 -13.60
C LEU A 95 -23.73 5.88 -13.28
N LYS A 96 -23.92 5.49 -12.02
CA LYS A 96 -25.11 4.75 -11.58
C LYS A 96 -26.39 5.61 -11.56
N ASN A 97 -26.27 6.90 -11.26
CA ASN A 97 -27.42 7.76 -10.94
C ASN A 97 -27.69 8.87 -11.96
N GLY A 98 -27.00 8.90 -13.10
CA GLY A 98 -27.27 9.86 -14.18
C GLY A 98 -26.70 11.26 -13.94
N PHE A 99 -25.49 11.34 -13.35
CA PHE A 99 -24.76 12.59 -13.12
C PHE A 99 -25.47 13.68 -12.27
N PRO A 100 -26.12 13.35 -11.13
CA PRO A 100 -26.71 14.35 -10.26
C PRO A 100 -25.67 15.33 -9.67
N ARG A 101 -26.15 16.50 -9.26
CA ARG A 101 -25.34 17.46 -8.51
C ARG A 101 -24.70 16.80 -7.28
N ILE A 102 -23.45 17.15 -7.01
CA ILE A 102 -22.69 16.66 -5.86
C ILE A 102 -23.25 17.31 -4.60
N GLU A 103 -23.99 16.52 -3.84
CA GLU A 103 -24.65 16.91 -2.59
C GLU A 103 -24.51 15.78 -1.58
N ILE A 104 -24.57 16.11 -0.30
CA ILE A 104 -24.49 15.10 0.76
C ILE A 104 -25.79 14.30 0.78
N ASN A 105 -25.68 13.00 0.56
CA ASN A 105 -26.81 12.09 0.71
C ASN A 105 -26.34 10.72 1.22
N ARG A 106 -27.29 9.94 1.73
CA ARG A 106 -27.01 8.61 2.29
C ARG A 106 -26.42 7.64 1.27
N ASP A 107 -26.96 7.64 0.05
CA ASP A 107 -26.60 6.65 -0.97
C ASP A 107 -25.14 6.83 -1.46
N ARG A 108 -24.62 8.06 -1.49
CA ARG A 108 -23.21 8.35 -1.77
C ARG A 108 -22.31 7.78 -0.69
N PHE A 109 -22.67 7.94 0.60
CA PHE A 109 -21.89 7.34 1.70
C PHE A 109 -21.88 5.81 1.60
N VAL A 110 -23.04 5.19 1.42
CA VAL A 110 -23.14 3.72 1.29
C VAL A 110 -22.31 3.20 0.12
N LEU A 111 -22.37 3.86 -1.04
CA LEU A 111 -21.56 3.45 -2.19
C LEU A 111 -20.06 3.66 -1.90
N LYS A 112 -19.69 4.81 -1.32
CA LYS A 112 -18.32 5.08 -0.92
C LYS A 112 -17.80 4.05 0.09
N HIS A 113 -18.66 3.58 1.00
CA HIS A 113 -18.32 2.52 1.93
C HIS A 113 -18.01 1.21 1.22
N ALA A 114 -18.83 0.82 0.26
CA ALA A 114 -18.58 -0.35 -0.56
C ALA A 114 -17.27 -0.20 -1.37
N VAL A 115 -17.00 0.96 -1.96
CA VAL A 115 -15.79 1.21 -2.75
C VAL A 115 -14.53 1.19 -1.87
N THR A 116 -14.58 1.81 -0.69
CA THR A 116 -13.48 1.77 0.30
C THR A 116 -13.19 0.35 0.74
N PHE A 117 -14.24 -0.42 1.03
CA PHE A 117 -14.09 -1.81 1.42
C PHE A 117 -13.52 -2.66 0.28
N LEU A 118 -14.03 -2.51 -0.95
CA LEU A 118 -13.49 -3.21 -2.12
C LEU A 118 -12.02 -2.85 -2.39
N PHE A 119 -11.63 -1.60 -2.16
CA PHE A 119 -10.22 -1.20 -2.27
C PHE A 119 -9.36 -1.85 -1.17
N SER A 120 -9.90 -1.97 0.05
CA SER A 120 -9.24 -2.68 1.16
C SER A 120 -8.92 -4.15 0.83
N VAL A 121 -9.67 -4.76 -0.11
CA VAL A 121 -9.42 -6.14 -0.54
C VAL A 121 -8.01 -6.35 -1.08
N LEU A 122 -7.44 -5.32 -1.72
CA LEU A 122 -6.07 -5.35 -2.22
C LEU A 122 -5.04 -5.49 -1.09
N ALA A 123 -5.33 -5.02 0.13
CA ALA A 123 -4.46 -5.27 1.28
C ALA A 123 -4.46 -6.76 1.66
N TYR A 124 -5.62 -7.43 1.67
CA TYR A 124 -5.68 -8.87 1.95
C TYR A 124 -4.89 -9.69 0.93
N VAL A 125 -4.96 -9.31 -0.35
CA VAL A 125 -4.15 -9.91 -1.42
C VAL A 125 -2.65 -9.67 -1.18
N SER A 126 -2.28 -8.44 -0.86
CA SER A 126 -0.88 -8.05 -0.65
C SER A 126 -0.26 -8.74 0.56
N VAL A 127 -0.99 -8.82 1.68
CA VAL A 127 -0.54 -9.55 2.88
C VAL A 127 -0.44 -11.04 2.60
N ALA A 128 -1.39 -11.64 1.88
CA ALA A 128 -1.28 -13.04 1.45
C ALA A 128 -0.04 -13.26 0.57
N GLY A 129 0.25 -12.32 -0.33
CA GLY A 129 1.45 -12.32 -1.15
C GLY A 129 2.74 -12.29 -0.32
N ILE A 130 2.81 -11.42 0.69
CA ILE A 130 3.93 -11.34 1.64
C ILE A 130 4.08 -12.65 2.42
N VAL A 131 2.99 -13.20 2.98
CA VAL A 131 3.03 -14.51 3.66
C VAL A 131 3.47 -15.61 2.69
N GLY A 132 3.03 -15.56 1.43
CA GLY A 132 3.45 -16.48 0.39
C GLY A 132 4.96 -16.45 0.09
N ILE A 133 5.62 -15.29 0.23
CA ILE A 133 7.09 -15.18 0.10
C ILE A 133 7.82 -15.93 1.22
N PHE A 134 7.31 -15.89 2.45
CA PHE A 134 7.96 -16.53 3.60
C PHE A 134 7.59 -18.00 3.77
N CYS A 135 6.31 -18.33 3.60
CA CYS A 135 5.75 -19.63 3.96
C CYS A 135 5.31 -20.47 2.74
N GLY A 136 5.26 -19.87 1.55
CA GLY A 136 4.72 -20.50 0.34
C GLY A 136 3.21 -20.28 0.16
N ALA A 137 2.74 -20.46 -1.07
CA ALA A 137 1.35 -20.18 -1.47
C ALA A 137 0.29 -20.97 -0.68
N GLU A 138 0.64 -22.15 -0.15
CA GLU A 138 -0.25 -23.00 0.66
C GLU A 138 -0.74 -22.31 1.93
N TYR A 139 0.07 -21.39 2.49
CA TYR A 139 -0.22 -20.70 3.74
C TYR A 139 -0.58 -19.22 3.56
N ALA A 140 -0.58 -18.72 2.33
CA ALA A 140 -0.84 -17.30 2.02
C ALA A 140 -2.19 -16.81 2.56
N TRP A 141 -3.23 -17.65 2.53
CA TRP A 141 -4.57 -17.35 3.05
C TRP A 141 -4.59 -16.96 4.53
N LEU A 142 -3.64 -17.46 5.35
CA LEU A 142 -3.53 -17.09 6.76
C LEU A 142 -3.27 -15.59 6.92
N GLY A 143 -2.54 -14.98 6.00
CA GLY A 143 -2.29 -13.54 6.00
C GLY A 143 -3.57 -12.73 5.85
N SER A 144 -4.42 -13.12 4.90
CA SER A 144 -5.70 -12.44 4.67
C SER A 144 -6.64 -12.58 5.87
N ILE A 145 -6.79 -13.79 6.41
CA ILE A 145 -7.63 -14.03 7.60
C ILE A 145 -7.10 -13.26 8.80
N THR A 146 -5.78 -13.27 9.03
CA THR A 146 -5.16 -12.54 10.13
C THR A 146 -5.47 -11.06 10.04
N LEU A 147 -5.27 -10.42 8.87
CA LEU A 147 -5.58 -9.00 8.69
C LEU A 147 -7.07 -8.69 8.92
N ALA A 148 -7.98 -9.58 8.51
CA ALA A 148 -9.42 -9.38 8.72
C ALA A 148 -9.80 -9.43 10.21
N LEU A 149 -9.01 -10.12 11.02
CA LEU A 149 -9.19 -10.20 12.48
C LEU A 149 -8.59 -9.00 13.23
N PHE A 150 -7.99 -8.02 12.54
CA PHE A 150 -7.56 -6.75 13.16
C PHE A 150 -8.77 -5.79 13.19
N PRO A 151 -9.38 -5.53 14.36
CA PRO A 151 -10.64 -4.78 14.44
C PRO A 151 -10.51 -3.36 13.88
N GLY A 152 -9.36 -2.71 14.10
CA GLY A 152 -9.08 -1.37 13.56
C GLY A 152 -9.05 -1.37 12.03
N PHE A 153 -8.30 -2.29 11.41
CA PHE A 153 -8.24 -2.37 9.95
C PHE A 153 -9.62 -2.70 9.35
N TRP A 154 -10.29 -3.72 9.89
CA TRP A 154 -11.63 -4.11 9.45
C TRP A 154 -12.62 -2.95 9.56
N GLY A 155 -12.72 -2.31 10.74
CA GLY A 155 -13.67 -1.23 10.98
C GLY A 155 -13.44 -0.02 10.08
N HIS A 156 -12.19 0.42 9.92
CA HIS A 156 -11.86 1.56 9.07
C HIS A 156 -12.01 1.28 7.58
N SER A 157 -11.97 0.01 7.14
CA SER A 157 -12.10 -0.39 5.72
C SER A 157 -13.39 0.08 5.06
N PHE A 158 -14.38 0.52 5.81
CA PHE A 158 -15.65 0.99 5.27
C PHE A 158 -15.67 2.50 5.09
N PHE A 159 -15.28 3.29 6.09
CA PHE A 159 -15.55 4.73 6.06
C PHE A 159 -14.32 5.62 5.97
N ASN A 160 -13.09 5.07 6.02
CA ASN A 160 -11.86 5.87 6.06
C ASN A 160 -11.21 5.99 4.66
N PRO A 161 -11.40 7.11 3.94
CA PRO A 161 -10.91 7.28 2.57
C PRO A 161 -9.43 7.69 2.49
N LYS A 162 -8.75 7.93 3.63
CA LYS A 162 -7.33 8.34 3.65
C LYS A 162 -6.44 7.19 4.05
N ASP A 163 -6.71 6.58 5.20
CA ASP A 163 -5.77 5.68 5.86
C ASP A 163 -5.82 4.26 5.28
N ILE A 164 -7.00 3.81 4.87
CA ILE A 164 -7.14 2.50 4.24
C ILE A 164 -6.50 2.50 2.85
N PRO A 165 -6.76 3.48 1.97
CA PRO A 165 -6.02 3.55 0.71
C PRO A 165 -4.52 3.66 0.91
N PHE A 166 -4.07 4.45 1.90
CA PHE A 166 -2.65 4.52 2.26
C PHE A 166 -2.10 3.15 2.68
N ALA A 167 -2.74 2.45 3.62
CA ALA A 167 -2.30 1.14 4.11
C ALA A 167 -2.27 0.07 3.00
N VAL A 168 -3.28 0.07 2.12
CA VAL A 168 -3.35 -0.81 0.94
C VAL A 168 -2.17 -0.56 0.02
N LEU A 169 -1.97 0.69 -0.39
CA LEU A 169 -0.92 1.07 -1.34
C LEU A 169 0.47 0.87 -0.75
N PHE A 170 0.65 1.10 0.56
CA PHE A 170 1.91 0.90 1.26
C PHE A 170 2.26 -0.59 1.28
N THR A 171 1.31 -1.45 1.66
CA THR A 171 1.54 -2.90 1.76
C THR A 171 1.73 -3.53 0.37
N LEU A 172 0.98 -3.06 -0.64
CA LEU A 172 1.18 -3.47 -2.02
C LEU A 172 2.55 -3.02 -2.55
N SER A 173 3.02 -1.83 -2.15
CA SER A 173 4.37 -1.35 -2.49
C SER A 173 5.46 -2.18 -1.83
N THR A 174 5.24 -2.65 -0.61
CA THR A 174 6.15 -3.59 0.08
C THR A 174 6.22 -4.93 -0.65
N TRP A 175 5.07 -5.49 -1.03
CA TRP A 175 5.03 -6.76 -1.74
C TRP A 175 5.68 -6.67 -3.15
N MET A 176 5.28 -5.68 -3.95
CA MET A 176 5.81 -5.45 -5.29
C MET A 176 7.28 -5.02 -5.25
N GLY A 177 7.64 -4.19 -4.28
CA GLY A 177 9.01 -3.71 -4.07
C GLY A 177 9.99 -4.83 -3.77
N ALA A 178 9.57 -5.86 -3.04
CA ALA A 178 10.41 -7.04 -2.78
C ALA A 178 10.79 -7.75 -4.09
N TYR A 179 9.83 -7.96 -4.99
CA TYR A 179 10.09 -8.54 -6.31
C TYR A 179 10.88 -7.60 -7.23
N LEU A 180 10.67 -6.29 -7.14
CA LEU A 180 11.46 -5.31 -7.89
C LEU A 180 12.94 -5.38 -7.49
N VAL A 181 13.23 -5.38 -6.19
CA VAL A 181 14.60 -5.52 -5.65
C VAL A 181 15.22 -6.86 -6.04
N GLU A 182 14.47 -7.96 -5.92
CA GLU A 182 14.94 -9.28 -6.38
C GLU A 182 15.21 -9.29 -7.89
N GLY A 183 14.38 -8.59 -8.67
CA GLY A 183 14.52 -8.45 -10.11
C GLY A 183 15.84 -7.80 -10.54
N TYR A 184 16.36 -6.85 -9.77
CA TYR A 184 17.63 -6.17 -10.09
C TYR A 184 18.84 -7.12 -10.11
N SER A 185 18.84 -8.16 -9.27
CA SER A 185 19.91 -9.17 -9.24
C SER A 185 19.95 -10.06 -10.49
N LYS A 186 18.89 -10.07 -11.32
CA LYS A 186 18.81 -10.90 -12.52
C LYS A 186 19.20 -10.14 -13.79
N LEU A 187 19.75 -8.92 -13.65
CA LEU A 187 20.01 -8.00 -14.75
C LEU A 187 21.51 -7.87 -15.06
N ASP A 188 22.12 -8.98 -15.49
CA ASP A 188 23.54 -9.03 -15.88
C ASP A 188 23.80 -8.46 -17.29
N GLU A 189 22.74 -8.29 -18.08
CA GLU A 189 22.79 -7.74 -19.42
C GLU A 189 22.14 -6.36 -19.52
N LYS A 190 22.48 -5.61 -20.57
CA LYS A 190 21.89 -4.30 -20.85
C LYS A 190 20.40 -4.47 -21.18
N VAL A 191 19.52 -3.96 -20.33
CA VAL A 191 18.09 -3.92 -20.61
C VAL A 191 17.79 -2.74 -21.54
N LYS A 192 17.03 -2.99 -22.60
CA LYS A 192 16.46 -1.92 -23.45
C LYS A 192 15.15 -1.44 -22.83
N ILE A 193 14.89 -0.13 -22.83
CA ILE A 193 13.59 0.41 -22.44
C ILE A 193 12.56 -0.01 -23.51
N GLY A 194 11.40 -0.51 -23.09
CA GLY A 194 10.33 -0.91 -23.99
C GLY A 194 9.22 -1.70 -23.28
N PHE A 195 8.40 -2.41 -24.04
CA PHE A 195 7.34 -3.28 -23.52
C PHE A 195 7.89 -4.60 -22.97
N ASN A 196 8.73 -4.51 -21.94
CA ASN A 196 9.27 -5.67 -21.23
C ASN A 196 8.91 -5.62 -19.74
N ARG A 197 9.01 -6.79 -19.09
CA ARG A 197 8.68 -6.96 -17.68
C ARG A 197 9.38 -5.94 -16.78
N PHE A 198 10.65 -5.62 -17.06
CA PHE A 198 11.44 -4.71 -16.24
C PHE A 198 10.91 -3.27 -16.30
N SER A 199 10.73 -2.71 -17.49
CA SER A 199 10.20 -1.36 -17.67
C SER A 199 8.76 -1.24 -17.15
N ILE A 200 7.92 -2.24 -17.43
CA ILE A 200 6.52 -2.27 -16.94
C ILE A 200 6.49 -2.33 -15.42
N THR A 201 7.27 -3.20 -14.78
CA THR A 201 7.31 -3.29 -13.31
C THR A 201 7.82 -1.99 -12.69
N SER A 202 8.83 -1.34 -13.29
CA SER A 202 9.34 -0.04 -12.81
C SER A 202 8.28 1.06 -12.90
N ILE A 203 7.56 1.15 -14.03
CA ILE A 203 6.49 2.14 -14.23
C ILE A 203 5.32 1.87 -13.28
N LEU A 204 4.85 0.62 -13.18
CA LEU A 204 3.77 0.25 -12.28
C LEU A 204 4.12 0.55 -10.82
N PHE A 205 5.39 0.35 -10.44
CA PHE A 205 5.85 0.67 -9.10
C PHE A 205 5.85 2.18 -8.84
N GLY A 206 6.33 3.00 -9.78
CA GLY A 206 6.25 4.46 -9.63
C GLY A 206 4.81 4.99 -9.65
N VAL A 207 3.90 4.39 -10.43
CA VAL A 207 2.46 4.67 -10.36
C VAL A 207 1.92 4.38 -8.96
N LEU A 208 2.25 3.22 -8.40
CA LEU A 208 1.81 2.80 -7.08
C LEU A 208 2.31 3.74 -5.98
N VAL A 209 3.59 4.11 -6.00
CA VAL A 209 4.15 5.08 -5.05
C VAL A 209 3.55 6.47 -5.27
N GLY A 210 3.22 6.86 -6.50
CA GLY A 210 2.53 8.12 -6.79
C GLY A 210 1.14 8.17 -6.15
N LEU A 211 0.34 7.11 -6.31
CA LEU A 211 -0.94 6.98 -5.63
C LEU A 211 -0.78 6.98 -4.10
N LEU A 212 0.26 6.31 -3.58
CA LEU A 212 0.58 6.29 -2.16
C LEU A 212 0.89 7.70 -1.62
N THR A 213 1.68 8.48 -2.35
CA THR A 213 1.99 9.89 -2.03
C THR A 213 0.73 10.76 -2.04
N ILE A 214 -0.23 10.52 -2.93
CA ILE A 214 -1.48 11.28 -2.95
C ILE A 214 -2.40 10.91 -1.78
N ALA A 215 -2.46 9.62 -1.43
CA ALA A 215 -3.26 9.17 -0.29
C ALA A 215 -2.79 9.84 1.01
N ARG A 216 -1.47 9.90 1.21
CA ARG A 216 -0.82 10.74 2.23
C ARG A 216 0.57 11.15 1.71
N ILE A 217 0.90 12.44 1.84
CA ILE A 217 2.15 12.98 1.29
C ILE A 217 3.36 12.14 1.70
N GLY A 218 3.45 11.73 2.98
CA GLY A 218 4.51 10.91 3.55
C GLY A 218 4.77 9.57 2.85
N GLY A 219 3.86 9.10 1.99
CA GLY A 219 4.05 7.95 1.12
C GLY A 219 5.26 8.04 0.20
N PHE A 220 5.73 9.26 -0.13
CA PHE A 220 6.91 9.46 -0.98
C PHE A 220 8.19 8.83 -0.41
N VAL A 221 8.27 8.60 0.92
CA VAL A 221 9.43 7.95 1.56
C VAL A 221 9.72 6.56 1.01
N PHE A 222 8.71 5.91 0.40
CA PHE A 222 8.88 4.60 -0.22
C PHE A 222 9.88 4.62 -1.39
N LEU A 223 10.06 5.78 -2.05
CA LEU A 223 11.14 5.98 -3.02
C LEU A 223 12.52 5.79 -2.36
N GLY A 224 12.68 6.10 -1.07
CA GLY A 224 13.92 5.86 -0.33
C GLY A 224 14.10 4.42 0.12
N PHE A 225 13.05 3.60 0.15
CA PHE A 225 13.11 2.23 0.68
C PHE A 225 13.71 1.23 -0.30
N ILE A 226 13.40 1.35 -1.60
CA ILE A 226 13.93 0.45 -2.63
C ILE A 226 15.47 0.49 -2.76
N PRO A 227 16.12 1.66 -2.88
CA PRO A 227 17.57 1.69 -3.01
C PRO A 227 18.24 1.31 -1.68
N PHE A 228 17.67 1.71 -0.53
CA PHE A 228 18.15 1.28 0.77
C PHE A 228 18.10 -0.25 0.93
N THR A 229 16.97 -0.87 0.59
CA THR A 229 16.78 -2.33 0.67
C THR A 229 17.76 -3.05 -0.25
N TYR A 230 17.94 -2.55 -1.48
CA TYR A 230 18.93 -3.11 -2.40
C TYR A 230 20.34 -3.03 -1.80
N ILE A 231 20.73 -1.88 -1.25
CA ILE A 231 22.05 -1.70 -0.62
C ILE A 231 22.27 -2.69 0.52
N VAL A 232 21.35 -2.73 1.49
CA VAL A 232 21.47 -3.56 2.71
C VAL A 232 21.47 -5.06 2.40
N THR A 233 20.76 -5.48 1.36
CA THR A 233 20.60 -6.90 1.04
C THR A 233 21.59 -7.43 0.01
N ARG A 234 22.32 -6.56 -0.71
CA ARG A 234 23.15 -6.95 -1.88
C ARG A 234 24.56 -6.40 -1.93
N VAL A 235 24.83 -5.24 -1.31
CA VAL A 235 26.17 -4.64 -1.38
C VAL A 235 27.13 -5.52 -0.59
N GLY A 236 28.09 -6.12 -1.30
CA GLY A 236 29.09 -7.04 -0.72
C GLY A 236 28.76 -8.53 -0.83
N THR A 237 27.56 -8.92 -1.28
CA THR A 237 27.19 -10.35 -1.45
C THR A 237 27.24 -10.82 -2.90
N GLU A 238 27.04 -9.93 -3.87
CA GLU A 238 26.99 -10.25 -5.29
C GLU A 238 28.03 -9.43 -6.07
N LYS A 239 28.56 -9.98 -7.17
CA LYS A 239 29.40 -9.21 -8.10
C LYS A 239 28.52 -8.23 -8.87
N ILE A 240 28.53 -6.97 -8.47
CA ILE A 240 27.75 -5.94 -9.15
C ILE A 240 28.45 -5.54 -10.45
N THR A 241 27.79 -5.77 -11.59
CA THR A 241 28.34 -5.39 -12.90
C THR A 241 27.97 -3.94 -13.24
N ARG A 242 28.68 -3.34 -14.22
CA ARG A 242 28.32 -2.02 -14.77
C ARG A 242 26.90 -1.97 -15.36
N TYR A 243 26.40 -3.12 -15.85
CA TYR A 243 25.06 -3.21 -16.43
C TYR A 243 23.99 -3.18 -15.34
N THR A 244 24.23 -3.83 -14.20
CA THR A 244 23.35 -3.78 -13.02
C THR A 244 23.13 -2.34 -12.56
N TYR A 245 24.18 -1.54 -12.36
CA TYR A 245 24.07 -0.13 -11.99
C TYR A 245 23.28 0.68 -13.01
N LYS A 246 23.57 0.49 -14.30
CA LYS A 246 22.88 1.20 -15.38
C LYS A 246 21.40 0.84 -15.44
N ASN A 247 21.05 -0.42 -15.27
CA ASN A 247 19.67 -0.88 -15.26
C ASN A 247 18.93 -0.32 -14.05
N ILE A 248 19.50 -0.40 -12.84
CA ILE A 248 18.91 0.20 -11.63
C ILE A 248 18.67 1.70 -11.84
N PHE A 249 19.64 2.43 -12.40
CA PHE A 249 19.48 3.84 -12.72
C PHE A 249 18.34 4.12 -13.70
N ILE A 250 18.21 3.32 -14.75
CA ILE A 250 17.08 3.41 -15.69
C ILE A 250 15.74 3.10 -14.99
N SER A 251 15.69 2.08 -14.13
CA SER A 251 14.50 1.79 -13.33
C SER A 251 14.09 2.97 -12.48
N TRP A 252 15.07 3.61 -11.81
CA TRP A 252 14.84 4.81 -11.00
C TRP A 252 14.28 5.97 -11.80
N ILE A 253 14.79 6.21 -13.01
CA ILE A 253 14.24 7.23 -13.90
C ILE A 253 12.76 6.91 -14.21
N LEU A 254 12.44 5.67 -14.57
CA LEU A 254 11.08 5.25 -14.89
C LEU A 254 10.15 5.38 -13.68
N ILE A 255 10.59 4.96 -12.50
CA ILE A 255 9.85 5.08 -11.23
C ILE A 255 9.60 6.54 -10.91
N PHE A 256 10.63 7.39 -10.98
CA PHE A 256 10.51 8.81 -10.63
C PHE A 256 9.60 9.56 -11.61
N ILE A 257 9.73 9.33 -12.91
CA ILE A 257 8.88 9.96 -13.92
C ILE A 257 7.41 9.54 -13.72
N SER A 258 7.15 8.23 -13.57
CA SER A 258 5.77 7.75 -13.37
C SER A 258 5.18 8.22 -12.03
N TRP A 259 5.97 8.25 -10.96
CA TRP A 259 5.59 8.84 -9.67
C TRP A 259 5.22 10.31 -9.81
N ALA A 260 6.06 11.12 -10.47
CA ALA A 260 5.83 12.55 -10.64
C ALA A 260 4.59 12.82 -11.50
N ILE A 261 4.39 12.04 -12.57
CA ILE A 261 3.20 12.12 -13.44
C ILE A 261 1.95 11.82 -12.63
N VAL A 262 1.90 10.69 -11.91
CA VAL A 262 0.70 10.30 -11.15
C VAL A 262 0.41 11.29 -10.04
N THR A 263 1.44 11.67 -9.25
CA THR A 263 1.31 12.66 -8.17
C THR A 263 0.72 13.97 -8.68
N THR A 264 1.14 14.41 -9.87
CA THR A 264 0.63 15.64 -10.48
C THR A 264 -0.77 15.46 -11.07
N VAL A 265 -0.96 14.48 -11.96
CA VAL A 265 -2.22 14.30 -12.70
C VAL A 265 -3.39 14.01 -11.76
N CYS A 266 -3.18 13.18 -10.74
CA CYS A 266 -4.23 12.80 -9.80
C CYS A 266 -4.45 13.85 -8.68
N HIS A 267 -3.76 14.99 -8.72
CA HIS A 267 -3.95 16.10 -7.79
C HIS A 267 -4.11 17.45 -8.53
N PRO A 268 -5.33 17.83 -8.94
CA PRO A 268 -5.56 19.00 -9.80
C PRO A 268 -4.96 20.32 -9.31
N VAL A 269 -4.96 20.52 -8.00
CA VAL A 269 -4.39 21.74 -7.38
C VAL A 269 -2.90 21.89 -7.66
N SER A 270 -2.17 20.80 -7.89
CA SER A 270 -0.73 20.85 -8.13
C SER A 270 -0.38 21.21 -9.58
N TRP A 271 -1.33 21.24 -10.52
CA TRP A 271 -1.04 21.38 -11.96
C TRP A 271 -0.36 22.70 -12.32
N SER A 272 -0.63 23.78 -11.59
CA SER A 272 -0.04 25.10 -11.83
C SER A 272 1.42 25.19 -11.37
N ASN A 273 1.76 24.51 -10.27
CA ASN A 273 3.11 24.48 -9.71
C ASN A 273 3.35 23.15 -8.95
N PRO A 274 3.66 22.04 -9.66
CA PRO A 274 3.71 20.72 -9.04
C PRO A 274 4.78 20.61 -7.95
N VAL A 275 5.97 21.16 -8.21
CA VAL A 275 7.09 21.13 -7.26
C VAL A 275 6.80 22.01 -6.04
N GLY A 276 6.31 23.25 -6.26
CA GLY A 276 5.97 24.14 -5.16
C GLY A 276 4.84 23.57 -4.29
N TRP A 277 3.79 23.04 -4.90
CA TRP A 277 2.71 22.37 -4.17
C TRP A 277 3.22 21.20 -3.33
N PHE A 278 4.11 20.35 -3.88
CA PHE A 278 4.65 19.22 -3.14
C PHE A 278 5.43 19.67 -1.90
N LEU A 279 6.27 20.70 -2.05
CA LEU A 279 7.05 21.25 -0.92
C LEU A 279 6.13 21.89 0.13
N GLU A 280 5.14 22.67 -0.28
CA GLU A 280 4.14 23.23 0.64
C GLU A 280 3.36 22.13 1.38
N ALA A 281 2.93 21.08 0.66
CA ALA A 281 2.19 19.98 1.24
C ALA A 281 3.05 19.19 2.24
N PHE A 282 4.33 18.98 1.91
CA PHE A 282 5.29 18.33 2.80
C PHE A 282 5.53 19.17 4.07
N GLU A 283 5.74 20.48 3.93
CA GLU A 283 5.94 21.39 5.06
C GLU A 283 4.69 21.46 5.95
N TYR A 284 3.51 21.56 5.34
CA TYR A 284 2.23 21.55 6.04
C TYR A 284 2.10 20.30 6.90
N HIS A 285 2.19 19.10 6.30
CA HIS A 285 2.01 17.85 7.03
C HIS A 285 3.12 17.57 8.04
N SER A 286 4.33 18.07 7.83
CA SER A 286 5.44 17.87 8.79
C SER A 286 5.30 18.71 10.05
N ASN A 287 4.61 19.85 9.96
CA ASN A 287 4.45 20.83 11.05
C ASN A 287 3.00 20.96 11.55
N HIS A 288 2.05 20.21 10.98
CA HIS A 288 0.64 20.32 11.34
C HIS A 288 0.39 19.78 12.75
N GLY A 289 0.14 20.69 13.70
CA GLY A 289 -0.35 20.34 15.03
C GLY A 289 -1.87 20.26 15.04
N TRP A 290 -2.41 19.04 14.99
CA TRP A 290 -3.85 18.86 15.14
C TRP A 290 -4.28 19.22 16.57
N VAL A 291 -5.16 20.21 16.69
CA VAL A 291 -5.60 20.81 17.97
C VAL A 291 -6.80 20.10 18.60
N GLY A 292 -7.25 18.97 18.06
CA GLY A 292 -8.31 18.19 18.66
C GLY A 292 -7.85 17.44 19.90
N THR A 293 -8.78 16.87 20.65
CA THR A 293 -8.46 16.03 21.82
C THR A 293 -8.67 14.56 21.48
N VAL A 294 -7.84 13.70 22.07
CA VAL A 294 -7.97 12.24 22.01
C VAL A 294 -8.21 11.69 23.40
N LEU A 295 -9.07 10.68 23.50
CA LEU A 295 -9.23 9.91 24.73
C LEU A 295 -8.10 8.88 24.81
N PHE A 296 -7.17 9.08 25.75
CA PHE A 296 -6.01 8.21 25.95
C PHE A 296 -5.78 7.98 27.44
N ASP A 297 -5.66 6.71 27.84
CA ASP A 297 -5.50 6.29 29.25
C ASP A 297 -6.53 6.94 30.20
N GLY A 298 -7.80 7.02 29.75
CA GLY A 298 -8.91 7.58 30.54
C GLY A 298 -8.90 9.11 30.67
N LYS A 299 -8.03 9.82 29.94
CA LYS A 299 -7.96 11.28 29.94
C LYS A 299 -8.08 11.83 28.53
N PHE A 300 -8.70 13.00 28.40
CA PHE A 300 -8.64 13.77 27.15
C PHE A 300 -7.32 14.52 27.10
N ILE A 301 -6.49 14.18 26.13
CA ILE A 301 -5.18 14.81 25.88
C ILE A 301 -5.27 15.54 24.56
N LEU A 302 -4.68 16.73 24.47
CA LEU A 302 -4.56 17.45 23.21
C LEU A 302 -3.71 16.63 22.24
N GLY A 303 -4.15 16.50 20.98
CA GLY A 303 -3.42 15.79 19.94
C GLY A 303 -1.98 16.28 19.85
N SER A 304 -1.76 17.60 19.91
CA SER A 304 -0.43 18.21 19.91
C SER A 304 0.42 17.99 21.18
N GLN A 305 -0.05 17.23 22.18
CA GLN A 305 0.64 16.98 23.46
C GLN A 305 0.72 15.49 23.79
N LEU A 306 0.67 14.63 22.77
CA LEU A 306 0.75 13.18 22.97
C LEU A 306 2.13 12.76 23.51
N PRO A 307 2.18 11.88 24.51
CA PRO A 307 3.44 11.36 25.01
C PRO A 307 4.09 10.41 23.99
N TRP A 308 5.41 10.26 24.03
CA TRP A 308 6.16 9.38 23.13
C TRP A 308 5.65 7.93 23.13
N TYR A 309 5.12 7.46 24.26
CA TYR A 309 4.59 6.10 24.42
C TYR A 309 3.16 5.93 23.89
N TYR A 310 2.54 6.98 23.35
CA TYR A 310 1.19 6.92 22.77
C TYR A 310 1.09 5.86 21.68
N LEU A 311 1.99 5.88 20.68
CA LEU A 311 1.96 4.94 19.56
C LEU A 311 2.18 3.48 19.98
N PRO A 312 3.21 3.14 20.78
CA PRO A 312 3.34 1.78 21.33
C PRO A 312 2.11 1.34 22.12
N ARG A 313 1.54 2.23 22.95
CA ARG A 313 0.41 1.91 23.82
C ARG A 313 -0.90 1.73 23.05
N ILE A 314 -1.15 2.54 22.01
CA ILE A 314 -2.37 2.39 21.22
C ILE A 314 -2.33 1.08 20.43
N VAL A 315 -1.16 0.67 19.92
CA VAL A 315 -0.99 -0.64 19.26
C VAL A 315 -1.27 -1.78 20.24
N THR A 316 -0.77 -1.71 21.48
CA THR A 316 -1.02 -2.79 22.46
C THR A 316 -2.46 -2.87 22.92
N ILE A 317 -3.20 -1.75 22.93
CA ILE A 317 -4.62 -1.72 23.31
C ILE A 317 -5.54 -2.13 22.15
N THR A 318 -5.18 -1.82 20.90
CA THR A 318 -6.05 -2.01 19.73
C THR A 318 -5.80 -3.30 18.96
N VAL A 319 -4.62 -3.90 19.10
CA VAL A 319 -4.26 -5.17 18.46
C VAL A 319 -4.47 -6.32 19.45
N PRO A 320 -5.21 -7.38 19.08
CA PRO A 320 -5.36 -8.57 19.90
C PRO A 320 -4.02 -9.14 20.38
N GLU A 321 -3.92 -9.51 21.66
CA GLU A 321 -2.68 -9.88 22.35
C GLU A 321 -1.98 -11.08 21.69
N ILE A 322 -2.77 -12.01 21.14
CA ILE A 322 -2.24 -13.16 20.40
C ILE A 322 -1.41 -12.72 19.19
N PHE A 323 -1.82 -11.66 18.48
CA PHE A 323 -1.08 -11.15 17.34
C PHE A 323 0.17 -10.39 17.75
N LEU A 324 0.15 -9.72 18.92
CA LEU A 324 1.35 -9.10 19.49
C LEU A 324 2.39 -10.16 19.87
N LEU A 325 1.96 -11.25 20.52
CA LEU A 325 2.85 -12.37 20.85
C LEU A 325 3.44 -13.01 19.57
N LEU A 326 2.60 -13.29 18.57
CA LEU A 326 3.03 -13.85 17.29
C LEU A 326 3.96 -12.90 16.54
N PHE A 327 3.75 -11.59 16.63
CA PHE A 327 4.64 -10.58 16.04
C PHE A 327 6.04 -10.65 16.66
N ILE A 328 6.15 -10.69 17.99
CA ILE A 328 7.45 -10.79 18.69
C ILE A 328 8.16 -12.10 18.34
N ILE A 329 7.43 -13.23 18.39
CA ILE A 329 7.99 -14.55 18.03
C ILE A 329 8.46 -14.53 16.55
N GLY A 330 7.63 -14.02 15.65
CA GLY A 330 7.92 -13.91 14.22
C GLY A 330 9.13 -13.03 13.92
N LEU A 331 9.28 -11.91 14.61
CA LEU A 331 10.45 -11.04 14.51
C LEU A 331 11.72 -11.76 14.98
N GLY A 332 11.68 -12.42 16.14
CA GLY A 332 12.81 -13.20 16.66
C GLY A 332 13.22 -14.34 15.73
N LEU A 333 12.25 -15.10 15.20
CA LEU A 333 12.50 -16.17 14.23
C LEU A 333 13.07 -15.64 12.91
N SER A 334 12.62 -14.47 12.46
CA SER A 334 13.10 -13.86 11.22
C SER A 334 14.56 -13.41 11.35
N VAL A 335 14.94 -12.87 12.50
CA VAL A 335 16.34 -12.56 12.81
C VAL A 335 17.18 -13.83 12.87
N TYR A 336 16.71 -14.85 13.58
CA TYR A 336 17.43 -16.13 13.71
C TYR A 336 17.65 -16.82 12.35
N LYS A 337 16.64 -16.81 11.46
CA LYS A 337 16.70 -17.46 10.14
C LYS A 337 17.22 -16.56 9.02
N TYR A 338 17.58 -15.30 9.29
CA TYR A 338 17.92 -14.32 8.25
C TYR A 338 19.01 -14.80 7.28
N SER A 339 20.02 -15.51 7.78
CA SER A 339 21.11 -16.06 6.94
C SER A 339 20.61 -17.10 5.93
N GLN A 340 19.55 -17.83 6.27
CA GLN A 340 18.93 -18.88 5.46
C GLN A 340 17.91 -18.33 4.45
N PHE A 341 17.52 -17.06 4.59
CA PHE A 341 16.51 -16.46 3.73
C PHE A 341 17.02 -16.27 2.30
N SER A 342 16.11 -16.53 1.35
CA SER A 342 16.32 -16.20 -0.05
C SER A 342 16.49 -14.69 -0.24
N ASN A 343 17.04 -14.31 -1.38
CA ASN A 343 17.18 -12.92 -1.78
C ASN A 343 15.85 -12.14 -1.72
N LEU A 344 14.75 -12.76 -2.16
CA LEU A 344 13.41 -12.19 -2.10
C LEU A 344 12.92 -12.03 -0.66
N GLN A 345 13.11 -13.04 0.18
CA GLN A 345 12.70 -13.01 1.59
C GLN A 345 13.46 -11.92 2.37
N LYS A 346 14.76 -11.76 2.14
CA LYS A 346 15.57 -10.67 2.74
C LYS A 346 15.05 -9.30 2.33
N ALA A 347 14.80 -9.08 1.03
CA ALA A 347 14.26 -7.81 0.54
C ALA A 347 12.88 -7.53 1.14
N CYS A 348 11.99 -8.53 1.17
CA CYS A 348 10.67 -8.41 1.75
C CYS A 348 10.72 -8.09 3.25
N LEU A 349 11.58 -8.77 4.02
CA LEU A 349 11.76 -8.51 5.45
C LEU A 349 12.19 -7.07 5.71
N ILE A 350 13.22 -6.59 5.00
CA ILE A 350 13.71 -5.22 5.18
C ILE A 350 12.63 -4.19 4.84
N LEU A 351 11.87 -4.39 3.75
CA LEU A 351 10.77 -3.50 3.40
C LEU A 351 9.64 -3.51 4.44
N VAL A 352 9.29 -4.68 4.99
CA VAL A 352 8.31 -4.79 6.09
C VAL A 352 8.81 -4.05 7.34
N LEU A 353 10.09 -4.21 7.70
CA LEU A 353 10.67 -3.50 8.85
C LEU A 353 10.69 -1.98 8.63
N LEU A 354 11.03 -1.52 7.43
CA LEU A 354 10.95 -0.10 7.08
C LEU A 354 9.50 0.41 7.18
N GLN A 355 8.53 -0.32 6.63
CA GLN A 355 7.11 0.04 6.72
C GLN A 355 6.64 0.18 8.17
N ILE A 356 7.05 -0.73 9.06
CA ILE A 356 6.64 -0.70 10.48
C ILE A 356 7.29 0.47 11.23
N PHE A 357 8.61 0.64 11.05
CA PHE A 357 9.39 1.46 11.96
C PHE A 357 9.75 2.85 11.43
N SER A 358 9.83 3.09 10.12
CA SER A 358 10.46 4.31 9.61
C SER A 358 9.69 5.58 9.96
N LEU A 359 8.40 5.65 9.60
CA LEU A 359 7.56 6.82 9.83
C LEU A 359 7.23 6.97 11.32
N SER A 360 6.91 5.84 11.98
CA SER A 360 6.59 5.80 13.40
C SER A 360 7.76 6.27 14.27
N SER A 361 8.98 5.77 14.03
CA SER A 361 10.16 6.18 14.79
C SER A 361 10.55 7.63 14.51
N TYR A 362 10.43 8.07 13.25
CA TYR A 362 10.65 9.47 12.89
C TYR A 362 9.69 10.39 13.64
N GLY A 363 8.39 10.04 13.68
CA GLY A 363 7.37 10.80 14.41
C GLY A 363 7.71 10.92 15.90
N ILE A 364 8.03 9.80 16.55
CA ILE A 364 8.43 9.75 17.97
C ILE A 364 9.66 10.64 18.24
N VAL A 365 10.71 10.50 17.43
CA VAL A 365 11.97 11.25 17.61
C VAL A 365 11.77 12.76 17.42
N LYS A 366 10.93 13.16 16.47
CA LYS A 366 10.59 14.56 16.23
C LYS A 366 9.71 15.18 17.32
N GLY A 367 9.21 14.38 18.28
CA GLY A 367 8.10 14.80 19.14
C GLY A 367 6.85 15.14 18.32
N SER A 368 6.76 14.59 17.11
CA SER A 368 5.63 14.81 16.22
C SER A 368 4.44 14.07 16.79
N THR A 369 3.32 14.76 16.83
CA THR A 369 2.06 14.24 17.37
C THR A 369 1.16 13.63 16.30
N LEU A 370 1.75 13.23 15.17
CA LEU A 370 1.07 12.64 14.01
C LEU A 370 0.71 11.18 14.23
#